data_AF-A0A7J6MGN6-F1
#
_entry.id   AF-A0A7J6MGN6-F1
#
_cell.length_a   1.000
_cell.length_b   1.000
_cell.length_c   1.000
_cell.angle_alpha   90.00
_cell.angle_beta   90.00
_cell.angle_gamma   90.00
#
_symmetry.space_group_name_H-M   'P 1'
#
loop_
_entity.id
_entity.type
_entity.pdbx_description
1 polymer ?
#
loop_
_entity_poly.entity_id
_entity_poly.type
_entity_poly.pdbx_seq_one_letter_code
_entity_poly.pdbx_strand_id
1 'polypeptide(L)'
;MGASCAPVALASSIKDVICRLDPDHPFSQSILTTNLSVFMDDLYVYGSQADCENYIRWLVPLLQRGGFKVNENKTAKSYAMKVGEELRVLGYGYRRGRCPEEHMVTMERNAYEKICSVDLAHIKTRRNLSKLAGLAYDEIGAFGLGYSKGLLVSLGSGHHWDDELDVGTLRTAKKIWNHILEALSDARKNGATRWYVPHDEPLKVWTDASGYGCGAWLETEDGTLVARWSKHFNKKDSYQGMPSKEAMGAAWALRKCFEDSYNVTQWLTDSSTVLDGLSRMKRDLTLHGTLIFKRRLLDVREALNGMNCTMYTKVDTAHNKADGLSRGYTFPLG
;
A
#
# COMPACT_ATOMS: atom_id res chain seq x y z
N MET A 1 6.60 28.14 -10.46
CA MET A 1 6.83 27.47 -9.15
C MET A 1 5.87 28.05 -8.12
N GLY A 2 5.36 27.25 -7.18
CA GLY A 2 4.48 27.73 -6.09
C GLY A 2 2.96 27.61 -6.32
N ALA A 3 2.51 27.33 -7.55
CA ALA A 3 1.11 27.01 -7.83
C ALA A 3 0.80 25.55 -7.45
N SER A 4 -0.31 25.32 -6.75
CA SER A 4 -0.70 23.99 -6.23
C SER A 4 -0.93 22.95 -7.33
N CYS A 5 -1.40 23.36 -8.50
CA CYS A 5 -1.64 22.48 -9.65
C CYS A 5 -0.42 22.25 -10.54
N ALA A 6 0.65 23.04 -10.38
CA ALA A 6 1.80 23.00 -11.29
C ALA A 6 2.45 21.60 -11.40
N PRO A 7 2.61 20.82 -10.32
CA PRO A 7 3.19 19.48 -10.43
C PRO A 7 2.34 18.50 -11.25
N VAL A 8 1.01 18.57 -11.08
CA VAL A 8 0.06 17.73 -11.82
C VAL A 8 0.05 18.12 -13.29
N ALA A 9 0.03 19.43 -13.58
CA ALA A 9 0.08 19.94 -14.94
C ALA A 9 1.39 19.54 -15.66
N LEU A 10 2.52 19.59 -14.96
CA LEU A 10 3.81 19.17 -15.50
C LEU A 10 3.81 17.67 -15.84
N ALA A 11 3.42 16.82 -14.89
CA ALA A 11 3.36 15.37 -15.10
C ALA A 11 2.42 14.99 -16.25
N SER A 12 1.26 15.66 -16.36
CA SER A 12 0.32 15.48 -17.47
C SER A 12 0.93 15.90 -18.81
N SER A 13 1.64 17.03 -18.84
CA SER A 13 2.26 17.54 -20.08
C SER A 13 3.38 16.62 -20.58
N ILE A 14 4.17 16.04 -19.68
CA ILE A 14 5.18 15.03 -20.00
C ILE A 14 4.52 13.80 -20.64
N LYS A 15 3.46 13.29 -20.02
CA LYS A 15 2.69 12.15 -20.55
C LYS A 15 2.12 12.47 -21.94
N ASP A 16 1.53 13.65 -22.13
CA ASP A 16 0.98 14.08 -23.41
C ASP A 16 2.04 14.13 -24.52
N VAL A 17 3.24 14.64 -24.22
CA VAL A 17 4.35 14.67 -25.19
C VAL A 17 4.77 13.26 -25.59
N ILE A 18 4.85 12.34 -24.63
CA ILE A 18 5.20 10.94 -24.89
C ILE A 18 4.12 10.25 -25.75
N CYS A 19 2.84 10.48 -25.45
CA CYS A 19 1.72 9.89 -26.18
C CYS A 19 1.55 10.44 -27.60
N ARG A 20 1.83 11.73 -27.82
CA ARG A 20 1.49 12.42 -29.08
C ARG A 20 2.59 12.41 -30.13
N LEU A 21 3.85 12.41 -29.71
CA LEU A 21 4.96 12.62 -30.65
C LEU A 21 5.43 11.35 -31.35
N ASP A 22 5.04 10.16 -30.91
CA ASP A 22 5.43 8.90 -31.56
C ASP A 22 4.48 7.71 -31.21
N PRO A 23 3.20 7.77 -31.63
CA PRO A 23 2.20 6.77 -31.26
C PRO A 23 2.50 5.38 -31.82
N ASP A 24 3.23 5.29 -32.94
CA ASP A 24 3.52 4.03 -33.64
C ASP A 24 4.85 3.39 -33.22
N HIS A 25 5.61 4.01 -32.31
CA HIS A 25 6.83 3.39 -31.80
C HIS A 25 6.48 2.11 -31.03
N PRO A 26 7.15 0.96 -31.26
CA PRO A 26 6.90 -0.27 -30.51
C PRO A 26 7.02 -0.10 -28.98
N PHE A 27 7.73 0.94 -28.55
CA PHE A 27 7.93 1.29 -27.14
C PHE A 27 6.88 2.25 -26.59
N SER A 28 6.12 3.00 -27.41
CA SER A 28 5.16 4.00 -26.90
C SER A 28 4.06 3.34 -26.06
N GLN A 29 3.49 2.23 -26.53
CA GLN A 29 2.47 1.48 -25.81
C GLN A 29 3.05 0.68 -24.63
N SER A 30 4.15 -0.04 -24.85
CA SER A 30 4.82 -0.85 -23.82
C SER A 30 5.32 0.00 -22.63
N ILE A 31 5.97 1.13 -22.90
CA ILE A 31 6.62 1.93 -21.87
C ILE A 31 5.58 2.63 -20.98
N LEU A 32 4.46 3.09 -21.54
CA LEU A 32 3.42 3.80 -20.81
C LEU A 32 2.59 2.90 -19.89
N THR A 33 2.53 1.60 -20.17
CA THR A 33 1.72 0.65 -19.39
C THR A 33 2.48 0.00 -18.24
N THR A 34 3.79 -0.23 -18.36
CA THR A 34 4.53 -1.06 -17.39
C THR A 34 5.90 -0.53 -17.00
N ASN A 35 6.56 0.25 -17.86
CA ASN A 35 8.00 0.53 -17.72
C ASN A 35 8.34 2.01 -17.54
N LEU A 36 7.34 2.89 -17.37
CA LEU A 36 7.55 4.32 -17.15
C LEU A 36 6.66 4.83 -16.02
N SER A 37 7.27 5.49 -15.03
CA SER A 37 6.56 6.29 -14.03
C SER A 37 6.98 7.74 -14.11
N VAL A 38 5.99 8.63 -14.21
CA VAL A 38 6.17 10.08 -14.17
C VAL A 38 5.68 10.58 -12.83
N PHE A 39 6.56 11.19 -12.03
CA PHE A 39 6.18 11.80 -10.77
C PHE A 39 6.73 13.23 -10.68
N MET A 40 5.85 14.21 -10.87
CA MET A 40 6.19 15.63 -10.87
C MET A 40 7.29 15.94 -11.91
N ASP A 41 8.50 16.24 -11.47
CA ASP A 41 9.69 16.55 -12.26
C ASP A 41 10.64 15.36 -12.49
N ASP A 42 10.38 14.22 -11.84
CA ASP A 42 11.17 13.00 -12.01
C ASP A 42 10.50 12.00 -12.96
N LEU A 43 11.34 11.29 -13.72
CA LEU A 43 10.94 10.27 -14.70
C LEU A 43 11.72 8.98 -14.45
N TYR A 44 11.00 7.89 -14.24
CA TYR A 44 11.55 6.59 -13.90
C TYR A 44 11.26 5.58 -15.01
N VAL A 45 12.32 4.96 -15.54
CA VAL A 45 12.21 3.89 -16.54
C VAL A 45 12.64 2.57 -15.90
N TYR A 46 11.83 1.53 -16.08
CA TYR A 46 12.05 0.20 -15.52
C TYR A 46 12.27 -0.82 -16.64
N GLY A 47 13.11 -1.83 -16.41
CA GLY A 47 13.40 -2.87 -17.40
C GLY A 47 14.81 -3.44 -17.26
N SER A 48 15.20 -4.28 -18.22
CA SER A 48 16.58 -4.71 -18.34
C SER A 48 17.50 -3.52 -18.64
N GLN A 49 18.80 -3.63 -18.38
CA GLN A 49 19.75 -2.55 -18.69
C GLN A 49 19.65 -2.12 -20.16
N ALA A 50 19.60 -3.10 -21.07
CA ALA A 50 19.53 -2.84 -22.51
C ALA A 50 18.22 -2.13 -22.88
N ASP A 51 17.09 -2.54 -22.29
CA ASP A 51 15.80 -1.89 -22.53
C ASP A 51 15.79 -0.46 -21.99
N CYS A 52 16.25 -0.26 -20.76
CA CYS A 52 16.36 1.06 -20.15
C CYS A 52 17.26 2.01 -20.97
N GLU A 53 18.38 1.53 -21.50
CA GLU A 53 19.26 2.34 -22.36
C GLU A 53 18.57 2.73 -23.67
N ASN A 54 17.84 1.79 -24.29
CA ASN A 54 17.07 2.05 -25.50
C ASN A 54 15.94 3.05 -25.23
N TYR A 55 15.22 2.87 -24.12
CA TYR A 55 14.16 3.79 -23.69
C TYR A 55 14.71 5.19 -23.43
N ILE A 56 15.84 5.34 -22.72
CA ILE A 56 16.45 6.66 -22.46
C ILE A 56 16.89 7.33 -23.77
N ARG A 57 17.53 6.59 -24.68
CA ARG A 57 17.96 7.10 -25.99
C ARG A 57 16.81 7.62 -26.84
N TRP A 58 15.64 6.99 -26.73
CA TRP A 58 14.42 7.42 -27.43
C TRP A 58 13.71 8.58 -26.71
N LEU A 59 13.58 8.51 -25.38
CA LEU A 59 12.76 9.40 -24.56
C LEU A 59 13.38 10.79 -24.40
N VAL A 60 14.70 10.89 -24.22
CA VAL A 60 15.37 12.19 -24.01
C VAL A 60 15.21 13.13 -25.21
N PRO A 61 15.49 12.71 -26.47
CA PRO A 61 15.23 13.55 -27.64
C PRO A 61 13.74 13.88 -27.83
N LEU A 62 12.83 12.97 -27.47
CA LEU A 62 11.39 13.22 -27.54
C LEU A 62 10.96 14.36 -26.60
N LEU A 63 11.41 14.32 -25.34
CA LEU A 63 11.14 15.35 -24.35
C LEU A 63 11.75 16.69 -24.75
N GLN A 64 12.98 16.69 -25.30
CA GLN A 64 13.64 17.88 -25.81
C GLN A 64 12.86 18.51 -26.98
N ARG A 65 12.32 17.70 -27.90
CA ARG A 65 11.41 18.17 -28.97
C ARG A 65 10.10 18.74 -28.40
N GLY A 66 9.61 18.19 -27.30
CA GLY A 66 8.47 18.72 -26.53
C GLY A 66 8.77 20.01 -25.74
N GLY A 67 9.99 20.55 -25.82
CA GLY A 67 10.40 21.78 -25.14
C GLY A 67 10.88 21.58 -23.69
N PHE A 68 11.04 20.34 -23.24
CA PHE A 68 11.58 20.06 -21.91
C PHE A 68 13.10 20.04 -21.90
N LYS A 69 13.70 20.56 -20.82
CA LYS A 69 15.15 20.46 -20.59
C LYS A 69 15.43 19.32 -19.62
N VAL A 70 16.06 18.26 -20.10
CA VAL A 70 16.48 17.13 -19.27
C VAL A 70 17.80 17.47 -18.57
N ASN A 71 17.90 17.22 -17.27
CA ASN A 71 19.13 17.42 -16.51
C ASN A 71 20.03 16.19 -16.63
N GLU A 72 20.94 16.18 -17.59
CA GLU A 72 21.87 15.07 -17.85
C GLU A 72 22.77 14.74 -16.64
N ASN A 73 23.07 15.71 -15.79
CA ASN A 73 23.88 15.51 -14.58
C ASN A 73 23.12 14.75 -13.47
N LYS A 74 21.78 14.85 -13.46
CA LYS A 74 20.89 14.11 -12.56
C LYS A 74 20.26 12.89 -13.22
N THR A 75 20.39 12.75 -14.54
CA THR A 75 19.95 11.57 -15.26
C THR A 75 20.84 10.45 -14.78
N ALA A 76 20.34 9.70 -13.80
CA ALA A 76 21.01 8.53 -13.28
C ALA A 76 21.35 7.66 -14.49
N LYS A 77 22.65 7.51 -14.76
CA LYS A 77 23.16 6.59 -15.77
C LYS A 77 22.45 5.25 -15.58
N SER A 78 22.05 4.60 -16.65
CA SER A 78 21.45 3.26 -16.64
C SER A 78 22.22 2.34 -15.68
N TYR A 79 21.70 2.14 -14.47
CA TYR A 79 22.29 1.19 -13.54
C TYR A 79 21.68 -0.17 -13.90
N ALA A 80 22.45 -1.02 -14.58
CA ALA A 80 22.41 -2.42 -14.18
C ALA A 80 22.82 -2.45 -12.71
N MET A 81 21.84 -2.35 -11.82
CA MET A 81 22.10 -2.50 -10.39
C MET A 81 22.78 -3.86 -10.21
N LYS A 82 24.02 -3.83 -9.76
CA LYS A 82 24.68 -5.06 -9.32
C LYS A 82 23.99 -5.54 -8.05
N VAL A 83 24.03 -6.85 -7.82
CA VAL A 83 23.56 -7.45 -6.56
C VAL A 83 24.20 -6.71 -5.39
N GLY A 84 23.38 -6.18 -4.49
CA GLY A 84 23.81 -5.39 -3.33
C GLY A 84 23.96 -3.88 -3.54
N GLU A 85 23.82 -3.36 -4.77
CA GLU A 85 23.74 -1.90 -5.01
C GLU A 85 22.37 -1.35 -4.65
N GLU A 86 22.33 -0.07 -4.24
CA GLU A 86 21.13 0.66 -3.83
C GLU A 86 20.84 1.84 -4.75
N LEU A 87 19.62 1.92 -5.29
CA LEU A 87 19.11 3.04 -6.07
C LEU A 87 18.06 3.81 -5.26
N ARG A 88 18.13 5.15 -5.25
CA ARG A 88 17.19 6.00 -4.51
C ARG A 88 16.17 6.60 -5.46
N VAL A 89 14.88 6.32 -5.22
CA VAL A 89 13.75 6.80 -6.03
C VAL A 89 12.64 7.26 -5.10
N LEU A 90 12.20 8.52 -5.24
CA LEU A 90 11.13 9.12 -4.43
C LEU A 90 11.33 9.01 -2.89
N GLY A 91 12.57 8.92 -2.42
CA GLY A 91 12.90 8.74 -1.00
C GLY A 91 12.88 7.28 -0.51
N TYR A 92 12.73 6.31 -1.42
CA TYR A 92 12.84 4.87 -1.16
C TYR A 92 14.16 4.33 -1.72
N GLY A 93 14.81 3.44 -0.97
CA GLY A 93 16.05 2.77 -1.37
C GLY A 93 15.76 1.38 -1.94
N TYR A 94 15.95 1.22 -3.24
CA TYR A 94 15.79 -0.04 -3.96
C TYR A 94 17.12 -0.78 -3.91
N ARG A 95 17.16 -2.01 -3.42
CA ARG A 95 18.33 -2.88 -3.46
C ARG A 95 18.04 -4.14 -4.25
N ARG A 96 18.99 -4.55 -5.09
CA ARG A 96 18.93 -5.85 -5.75
C ARG A 96 19.39 -6.94 -4.79
N GLY A 97 18.51 -7.88 -4.48
CA GLY A 97 18.74 -9.06 -3.65
C GLY A 97 19.71 -10.07 -4.29
N ARG A 98 20.06 -11.12 -3.55
CA ARG A 98 21.06 -12.13 -3.98
C ARG A 98 20.52 -13.08 -5.05
N CYS A 99 19.21 -13.19 -5.18
CA CYS A 99 18.56 -13.89 -6.28
C CYS A 99 18.29 -12.91 -7.44
N PRO A 100 18.39 -13.32 -8.72
CA PRO A 100 18.28 -12.42 -9.88
C PRO A 100 16.98 -11.59 -9.95
N GLU A 101 15.93 -12.01 -9.23
CA GLU A 101 14.53 -11.54 -9.28
C GLU A 101 14.05 -10.85 -7.98
N GLU A 102 14.89 -10.78 -6.96
CA GLU A 102 14.55 -10.11 -5.71
C GLU A 102 14.92 -8.64 -5.79
N HIS A 103 13.95 -7.74 -5.90
CA HIS A 103 14.16 -6.34 -5.53
C HIS A 103 13.63 -6.14 -4.11
N MET A 104 14.55 -5.97 -3.16
CA MET A 104 14.20 -5.54 -1.81
C MET A 104 14.22 -4.03 -1.78
N VAL A 105 13.08 -3.39 -1.57
CA VAL A 105 13.09 -1.97 -1.21
C VAL A 105 13.22 -1.90 0.31
N THR A 106 14.40 -1.51 0.74
CA THR A 106 14.55 -1.02 2.10
C THR A 106 13.88 0.33 2.16
N MET A 107 12.82 0.46 2.97
CA MET A 107 12.25 1.76 3.30
C MET A 107 13.41 2.64 3.77
N GLU A 108 13.76 3.66 2.99
CA GLU A 108 15.04 4.29 3.20
C GLU A 108 15.05 5.02 4.55
N ARG A 109 16.25 5.11 5.11
CA ARG A 109 16.61 5.98 6.22
C ARG A 109 15.89 7.32 6.15
N ASN A 110 15.71 7.95 4.99
CA ASN A 110 15.16 9.31 4.87
C ASN A 110 13.66 9.44 5.17
N ALA A 111 12.78 8.55 4.72
CA ALA A 111 11.36 8.65 5.06
C ALA A 111 11.13 8.34 6.54
N TYR A 112 11.79 7.29 7.04
CA TYR A 112 11.83 6.95 8.46
C TYR A 112 12.46 8.07 9.30
N GLU A 113 13.63 8.59 8.94
CA GLU A 113 14.32 9.69 9.62
C GLU A 113 13.52 10.98 9.53
N LYS A 114 12.82 11.26 8.43
CA LYS A 114 11.90 12.40 8.32
C LYS A 114 10.71 12.26 9.26
N ILE A 115 10.16 11.05 9.42
CA ILE A 115 9.10 10.76 10.39
C ILE A 115 9.64 10.83 11.83
N CYS A 116 10.81 10.24 12.09
CA CYS A 116 11.45 10.22 13.41
C CYS A 116 12.03 11.57 13.83
N SER A 117 12.38 12.45 12.88
CA SER A 117 12.90 13.80 13.14
C SER A 117 11.81 14.85 13.34
N VAL A 118 10.53 14.46 13.24
CA VAL A 118 9.44 15.38 13.55
C VAL A 118 9.52 15.80 15.01
N ASP A 119 9.82 17.08 15.23
CA ASP A 119 9.77 17.68 16.55
C ASP A 119 8.32 17.92 16.96
N LEU A 120 7.84 17.08 17.88
CA LEU A 120 6.50 17.15 18.45
C LEU A 120 6.23 18.46 19.21
N ALA A 121 7.25 19.25 19.54
CA ALA A 121 7.07 20.59 20.13
C ALA A 121 6.41 21.58 19.14
N HIS A 122 6.52 21.34 17.83
CA HIS A 122 5.90 22.16 16.79
C HIS A 122 4.47 21.73 16.43
N ILE A 123 3.98 20.60 16.95
CA ILE A 123 2.61 20.13 16.73
C ILE A 123 1.67 20.79 17.75
N LYS A 124 1.38 22.09 17.52
CA LYS A 124 0.54 22.90 18.41
C LYS A 124 -0.89 23.08 17.90
N THR A 125 -1.13 22.93 16.61
CA THR A 125 -2.43 23.21 15.99
C THR A 125 -3.04 21.98 15.34
N ARG A 126 -4.36 22.00 15.12
CA ARG A 126 -5.08 20.95 14.37
C ARG A 126 -4.52 20.72 12.97
N ARG A 127 -4.10 21.80 12.29
CA ARG A 127 -3.39 21.77 11.00
C ARG A 127 -2.09 20.99 11.08
N ASN A 128 -1.27 21.25 12.10
CA ASN A 128 0.02 20.55 12.26
C ASN A 128 -0.20 19.07 12.60
N LEU A 129 -1.22 18.75 13.40
CA LEU A 129 -1.60 17.37 13.70
C LEU A 129 -2.11 16.62 12.47
N SER A 130 -2.89 17.27 11.61
CA SER A 130 -3.35 16.68 10.35
C SER A 130 -2.20 16.46 9.37
N LYS A 131 -1.23 17.38 9.30
CA LYS A 131 0.02 17.18 8.54
C LYS A 131 0.83 16.00 9.08
N LEU A 132 0.93 15.88 10.41
CA LEU A 132 1.59 14.77 11.08
C LEU A 132 0.95 13.42 10.70
N ALA A 133 -0.39 13.34 10.72
CA ALA A 133 -1.12 12.16 10.27
C ALA A 133 -0.90 11.86 8.77
N GLY A 134 -0.72 12.89 7.95
CA GLY A 134 -0.37 12.76 6.54
C GLY A 134 1.08 12.30 6.29
N LEU A 135 2.00 12.52 7.24
CA LEU A 135 3.38 12.02 7.17
C LEU A 135 3.47 10.53 7.52
N ALA A 136 2.54 10.01 8.32
CA ALA A 136 2.34 8.57 8.52
C ALA A 136 1.62 7.94 7.31
N TYR A 137 2.13 8.23 6.11
CA TYR A 137 1.69 7.59 4.87
C TYR A 137 2.54 6.34 4.62
N ASP A 138 1.91 5.33 4.02
CA ASP A 138 2.37 3.97 3.76
C ASP A 138 2.38 2.98 4.94
N GLU A 139 1.33 2.16 4.93
CA GLU A 139 1.04 0.98 5.75
C GLU A 139 2.00 -0.20 5.50
N ILE A 140 3.05 0.00 4.68
CA ILE A 140 3.72 -1.08 3.95
C ILE A 140 4.87 -1.71 4.77
N GLY A 141 5.26 -1.13 5.90
CA GLY A 141 6.24 -1.72 6.82
C GLY A 141 5.66 -2.20 8.15
N ALA A 142 4.73 -1.45 8.73
CA ALA A 142 4.42 -1.52 10.16
C ALA A 142 2.98 -1.91 10.46
N PHE A 143 2.81 -2.78 11.46
CA PHE A 143 1.50 -3.26 11.91
C PHE A 143 0.65 -2.14 12.51
N GLY A 144 -0.66 -2.17 12.23
CA GLY A 144 -1.65 -1.39 12.98
C GLY A 144 -1.60 0.14 12.82
N LEU A 145 -0.79 0.67 11.89
CA LEU A 145 -0.67 2.12 11.69
C LEU A 145 -1.99 2.80 11.28
N GLY A 146 -2.88 2.08 10.57
CA GLY A 146 -4.17 2.63 10.13
C GLY A 146 -5.03 3.15 11.28
N TYR A 147 -5.00 2.50 12.45
CA TYR A 147 -5.72 2.98 13.63
C TYR A 147 -5.07 4.21 14.24
N SER A 148 -3.77 4.14 14.55
CA SER A 148 -3.03 5.26 15.12
C SER A 148 -3.15 6.50 14.23
N LYS A 149 -3.07 6.32 12.91
CA LYS A 149 -3.35 7.37 11.92
C LYS A 149 -4.79 7.87 12.02
N GLY A 150 -5.78 6.98 12.02
CA GLY A 150 -7.19 7.34 12.15
C GLY A 150 -7.49 8.14 13.42
N LEU A 151 -6.86 7.80 14.54
CA LEU A 151 -6.92 8.56 15.78
C LEU A 151 -6.28 9.93 15.65
N LEU A 152 -5.09 10.04 15.04
CA LEU A 152 -4.44 11.33 14.79
C LEU A 152 -5.30 12.22 13.89
N VAL A 153 -5.90 11.66 12.83
CA VAL A 153 -6.86 12.36 11.96
C VAL A 153 -8.08 12.81 12.75
N SER A 154 -8.62 11.96 13.63
CA SER A 154 -9.79 12.30 14.45
C SER A 154 -9.48 13.43 15.43
N LEU A 155 -8.33 13.39 16.09
CA LEU A 155 -7.87 14.46 16.98
C LEU A 155 -7.57 15.77 16.22
N GLY A 156 -7.07 15.65 14.97
CA GLY A 156 -6.82 16.78 14.07
C GLY A 156 -8.08 17.33 13.39
N SER A 157 -9.18 16.58 13.38
CA SER A 157 -10.43 16.99 12.73
C SER A 157 -11.09 18.15 13.49
N GLY A 158 -11.65 19.10 12.76
CA GLY A 158 -12.31 20.28 13.32
C GLY A 158 -12.46 21.40 12.30
N HIS A 159 -13.28 22.40 12.62
CA HIS A 159 -13.55 23.54 11.74
C HIS A 159 -12.49 24.66 11.84
N HIS A 160 -11.77 24.74 12.97
CA HIS A 160 -10.77 25.77 13.24
C HIS A 160 -9.36 25.17 13.19
N TRP A 161 -8.75 25.21 12.01
CA TRP A 161 -7.49 24.52 11.72
C TRP A 161 -6.28 25.08 12.46
N ASP A 162 -6.31 26.37 12.79
CA ASP A 162 -5.19 27.09 13.39
C ASP A 162 -5.32 27.25 14.92
N ASP A 163 -6.39 26.72 15.51
CA ASP A 163 -6.56 26.70 16.96
C ASP A 163 -5.49 25.84 17.61
N GLU A 164 -4.98 26.33 18.75
CA GLU A 164 -4.10 25.54 19.60
C GLU A 164 -4.83 24.33 20.16
N LEU A 165 -4.13 23.20 20.17
CA LEU A 165 -4.60 21.97 20.77
C LEU A 165 -4.52 22.11 22.29
N ASP A 166 -5.57 21.68 22.98
CA ASP A 166 -5.52 21.58 24.43
C ASP A 166 -4.45 20.56 24.87
N VAL A 167 -3.99 20.70 26.11
CA VAL A 167 -2.90 19.89 26.68
C VAL A 167 -3.22 18.39 26.66
N GLY A 168 -4.49 18.01 26.83
CA GLY A 168 -4.95 16.63 26.81
C GLY A 168 -4.88 16.01 25.41
N THR A 169 -5.36 16.74 24.40
CA THR A 169 -5.25 16.36 22.99
C THR A 169 -3.79 16.22 22.57
N LEU A 170 -2.95 17.18 22.94
CA LEU A 170 -1.52 17.16 22.62
C LEU A 170 -0.80 15.96 23.26
N ARG A 171 -1.14 15.62 24.52
CA ARG A 171 -0.61 14.43 25.20
C ARG A 171 -1.03 13.14 24.49
N THR A 172 -2.29 13.04 24.10
CA THR A 172 -2.83 11.87 23.40
C THR A 172 -2.19 11.71 22.03
N ALA A 173 -2.05 12.78 21.26
CA ALA A 173 -1.37 12.79 19.97
C ALA A 173 0.08 12.31 20.08
N LYS A 174 0.83 12.76 21.09
CA LYS A 174 2.20 12.31 21.34
C LYS A 174 2.29 10.81 21.65
N LYS A 175 1.38 10.28 22.47
CA LYS A 175 1.30 8.83 22.75
C LYS A 175 1.07 8.03 21.47
N ILE A 176 0.12 8.46 20.66
CA ILE A 176 -0.20 7.79 19.39
C ILE A 176 0.99 7.88 18.42
N TRP A 177 1.68 9.02 18.33
CA TRP A 177 2.85 9.17 17.48
C TRP A 177 4.01 8.26 17.90
N ASN A 178 4.29 8.16 19.20
CA ASN A 178 5.34 7.25 19.69
C ASN A 178 5.04 5.79 19.33
N HIS A 179 3.78 5.37 19.40
CA HIS A 179 3.37 4.04 18.94
C HIS A 179 3.62 3.83 17.44
N ILE A 180 3.38 4.85 16.61
CA ILE A 180 3.71 4.80 15.18
C ILE A 180 5.24 4.63 14.99
N LEU A 181 6.05 5.37 15.74
CA LEU A 181 7.51 5.27 15.67
C LEU A 181 8.02 3.89 16.11
N GLU A 182 7.44 3.31 17.16
CA GLU A 182 7.75 1.95 17.64
C GLU A 182 7.41 0.90 16.57
N ALA A 183 6.21 0.97 16.00
CA ALA A 183 5.77 0.06 14.95
C ALA A 183 6.66 0.15 13.69
N LEU A 184 7.07 1.36 13.30
CA LEU A 184 8.02 1.59 12.21
C LEU A 184 9.44 1.07 12.52
N SER A 185 9.87 1.19 13.78
CA SER A 185 11.17 0.68 14.25
C SER A 185 11.19 -0.85 14.22
N ASP A 186 10.12 -1.49 14.66
CA ASP A 186 10.01 -2.96 14.67
C ASP A 186 9.84 -3.53 13.26
N ALA A 187 9.09 -2.85 12.39
CA ALA A 187 9.07 -3.14 10.96
C ALA A 187 10.48 -3.16 10.35
N ARG A 188 11.31 -2.17 10.71
CA ARG A 188 12.68 -2.07 10.24
C ARG A 188 13.59 -3.18 10.77
N LYS A 189 13.39 -3.62 12.02
CA LYS A 189 14.19 -4.69 12.64
C LYS A 189 13.83 -6.08 12.11
N ASN A 190 12.55 -6.32 11.81
CA ASN A 190 12.02 -7.65 11.47
C ASN A 190 12.22 -8.07 10.00
N GLY A 191 13.04 -7.34 9.23
CA GLY A 191 13.46 -7.75 7.89
C GLY A 191 12.54 -7.25 6.77
N ALA A 192 13.08 -7.30 5.55
CA ALA A 192 12.62 -6.56 4.38
C ALA A 192 11.20 -6.94 3.94
N THR A 193 10.30 -5.95 3.88
CA THR A 193 9.17 -6.01 2.95
C THR A 193 9.73 -6.14 1.53
N ARG A 194 9.22 -7.07 0.74
CA ARG A 194 9.51 -7.17 -0.69
C ARG A 194 8.51 -6.30 -1.44
N TRP A 195 9.00 -5.21 -2.02
CA TRP A 195 8.14 -4.21 -2.68
C TRP A 195 7.98 -4.44 -4.18
N TYR A 196 8.81 -5.31 -4.77
CA TYR A 196 8.61 -5.79 -6.12
C TYR A 196 8.28 -7.27 -6.09
N VAL A 197 7.08 -7.58 -6.55
CA VAL A 197 6.66 -8.95 -6.82
C VAL A 197 6.37 -9.02 -8.32
N PRO A 198 7.06 -9.88 -9.08
CA PRO A 198 6.69 -10.22 -10.45
C PRO A 198 5.19 -10.51 -10.55
N HIS A 199 4.54 -10.01 -11.59
CA HIS A 199 3.09 -10.17 -11.77
C HIS A 199 2.61 -11.62 -11.79
N ASP A 200 3.49 -12.56 -12.11
CA ASP A 200 3.22 -14.00 -12.18
C ASP A 200 3.60 -14.76 -10.89
N GLU A 201 4.27 -14.13 -9.94
CA GLU A 201 4.69 -14.81 -8.71
C GLU A 201 3.48 -15.16 -7.84
N PRO A 202 3.32 -16.44 -7.42
CA PRO A 202 2.19 -16.87 -6.62
C PRO A 202 2.23 -16.28 -5.20
N LEU A 203 1.12 -15.69 -4.77
CA LEU A 203 1.00 -15.05 -3.46
C LEU A 203 -0.09 -15.68 -2.58
N LYS A 204 0.13 -15.60 -1.26
CA LYS A 204 -0.79 -16.00 -0.21
C LYS A 204 -1.32 -14.76 0.50
N VAL A 205 -2.64 -14.60 0.54
CA VAL A 205 -3.30 -13.53 1.30
C VAL A 205 -3.96 -14.10 2.55
N TRP A 206 -3.67 -13.51 3.71
CA TRP A 206 -4.31 -13.79 4.98
C TRP A 206 -5.27 -12.67 5.31
N THR A 207 -6.48 -12.99 5.78
CA THR A 207 -7.47 -11.98 6.15
C THR A 207 -8.05 -12.26 7.53
N ASP A 208 -8.31 -11.20 8.27
CA ASP A 208 -9.03 -11.27 9.54
C ASP A 208 -9.94 -10.07 9.76
N ALA A 209 -10.97 -10.24 10.59
CA ALA A 209 -11.87 -9.18 11.01
C ALA A 209 -12.19 -9.27 12.51
N SER A 210 -12.21 -8.12 13.17
CA SER A 210 -12.56 -7.97 14.58
C SER A 210 -13.85 -7.17 14.75
N GLY A 211 -14.18 -6.85 16.01
CA GLY A 211 -15.28 -5.94 16.32
C GLY A 211 -15.14 -4.55 15.69
N TYR A 212 -13.91 -4.09 15.46
CA TYR A 212 -13.58 -2.70 15.14
C TYR A 212 -13.09 -2.48 13.71
N GLY A 213 -12.49 -3.50 13.09
CA GLY A 213 -11.92 -3.38 11.76
C GLY A 213 -11.54 -4.71 11.15
N CYS A 214 -10.88 -4.65 10.01
CA CYS A 214 -10.33 -5.80 9.32
C CYS A 214 -8.87 -5.54 8.92
N GLY A 215 -8.13 -6.64 8.74
CA GLY A 215 -6.73 -6.63 8.39
C GLY A 215 -6.43 -7.66 7.30
N ALA A 216 -5.37 -7.41 6.55
CA ALA A 216 -4.88 -8.34 5.54
C ALA A 216 -3.35 -8.35 5.47
N TRP A 217 -2.79 -9.54 5.26
CA TRP A 217 -1.37 -9.78 5.12
C TRP A 217 -1.12 -10.53 3.81
N LEU A 218 -0.27 -9.98 2.95
CA LEU A 218 0.13 -10.58 1.70
C LEU A 218 1.59 -11.02 1.77
N GLU A 219 1.86 -12.27 1.39
CA GLU A 219 3.20 -12.84 1.37
C GLU A 219 3.40 -13.77 0.17
N THR A 220 4.67 -13.98 -0.19
CA THR A 220 5.13 -15.00 -1.13
C THR A 220 5.01 -16.41 -0.51
N GLU A 221 5.18 -17.45 -1.33
CA GLU A 221 5.08 -18.84 -0.86
C GLU A 221 6.08 -19.19 0.26
N ASP A 222 7.29 -18.62 0.21
CA ASP A 222 8.34 -18.77 1.22
C ASP A 222 8.07 -17.98 2.52
N GLY A 223 7.02 -17.17 2.56
CA GLY A 223 6.62 -16.38 3.72
C GLY A 223 7.23 -14.98 3.79
N THR A 224 7.89 -14.52 2.72
CA THR A 224 8.37 -13.13 2.64
C THR A 224 7.20 -12.15 2.52
N LEU A 225 7.18 -11.12 3.38
CA LEU A 225 6.12 -10.13 3.39
C LEU A 225 6.14 -9.27 2.12
N VAL A 226 4.99 -9.13 1.47
CA VAL A 226 4.79 -8.24 0.31
C VAL A 226 4.05 -6.97 0.72
N ALA A 227 2.89 -7.11 1.35
CA ALA A 227 2.05 -5.99 1.71
C ALA A 227 1.21 -6.30 2.96
N ARG A 228 0.78 -5.25 3.65
CA ARG A 228 -0.21 -5.34 4.73
C ARG A 228 -1.20 -4.21 4.56
N TRP A 229 -2.44 -4.49 4.92
CA TRP A 229 -3.51 -3.49 4.92
C TRP A 229 -4.33 -3.58 6.18
N SER A 230 -4.87 -2.45 6.62
CA SER A 230 -5.84 -2.40 7.73
C SER A 230 -6.94 -1.40 7.44
N LYS A 231 -8.17 -1.69 7.86
CA LYS A 231 -9.32 -0.80 7.68
C LYS A 231 -10.25 -0.83 8.88
N HIS A 232 -10.62 0.36 9.34
CA HIS A 232 -11.64 0.53 10.37
C HIS A 232 -13.05 0.39 9.78
N PHE A 233 -13.96 -0.30 10.49
CA PHE A 233 -15.36 -0.35 10.11
C PHE A 233 -16.05 0.97 10.43
N ASN A 234 -16.77 1.55 9.46
CA ASN A 234 -17.59 2.70 9.79
C ASN A 234 -18.67 2.30 10.83
N LYS A 235 -19.35 3.29 11.42
CA LYS A 235 -20.37 3.04 12.45
C LYS A 235 -21.48 2.07 12.02
N LYS A 236 -21.86 2.03 10.73
CA LYS A 236 -22.89 1.11 10.24
C LYS A 236 -22.37 -0.33 10.11
N ASP A 237 -21.11 -0.45 9.71
CA ASP A 237 -20.43 -1.73 9.51
C ASP A 237 -20.04 -2.36 10.86
N SER A 238 -19.74 -1.55 11.88
CA SER A 238 -19.41 -2.03 13.21
C SER A 238 -20.58 -2.67 13.97
N TYR A 239 -21.84 -2.40 13.58
CA TYR A 239 -23.02 -3.07 14.15
C TYR A 239 -23.37 -4.40 13.48
N GLN A 240 -22.66 -4.80 12.43
CA GLN A 240 -22.91 -6.08 11.77
C GLN A 240 -22.43 -7.26 12.62
N GLY A 241 -23.08 -8.42 12.47
CA GLY A 241 -22.61 -9.66 13.10
C GLY A 241 -21.23 -10.08 12.57
N MET A 242 -20.45 -10.80 13.38
CA MET A 242 -19.09 -11.24 13.03
C MET A 242 -18.98 -11.91 11.66
N PRO A 243 -19.87 -12.84 11.26
CA PRO A 243 -19.80 -13.44 9.92
C PRO A 243 -19.89 -12.42 8.78
N SER A 244 -20.69 -11.37 8.96
CA SER A 244 -20.80 -10.29 7.98
C SER A 244 -19.53 -9.44 7.94
N LYS A 245 -18.93 -9.15 9.10
CA LYS A 245 -17.67 -8.40 9.20
C LYS A 245 -16.50 -9.16 8.59
N GLU A 246 -16.40 -10.46 8.86
CA GLU A 246 -15.40 -11.36 8.25
C GLU A 246 -15.54 -11.38 6.73
N ALA A 247 -16.76 -11.55 6.20
CA ALA A 247 -17.02 -11.49 4.77
C ALA A 247 -16.68 -10.11 4.16
N MET A 248 -16.96 -9.02 4.89
CA MET A 248 -16.62 -7.66 4.47
C MET A 248 -15.11 -7.43 4.43
N GLY A 249 -14.39 -7.88 5.46
CA GLY A 249 -12.94 -7.77 5.55
C GLY A 249 -12.25 -8.55 4.45
N ALA A 250 -12.68 -9.80 4.23
CA ALA A 250 -12.21 -10.63 3.14
C ALA A 250 -12.47 -9.99 1.77
N ALA A 251 -13.71 -9.55 1.49
CA ALA A 251 -14.06 -8.93 0.22
C ALA A 251 -13.23 -7.66 -0.06
N TRP A 252 -12.96 -6.85 0.96
CA TRP A 252 -12.15 -5.66 0.83
C TRP A 252 -10.68 -5.99 0.53
N ALA A 253 -10.09 -6.92 1.27
CA ALA A 253 -8.71 -7.34 1.09
C ALA A 253 -8.46 -8.00 -0.28
N LEU A 254 -9.36 -8.89 -0.70
CA LEU A 254 -9.30 -9.58 -1.97
C LEU A 254 -9.47 -8.60 -3.15
N ARG A 255 -10.36 -7.61 -3.03
CA ARG A 255 -10.44 -6.53 -4.03
C ARG A 255 -9.18 -5.69 -4.09
N LYS A 256 -8.53 -5.41 -2.96
CA LYS A 256 -7.25 -4.70 -2.96
C LYS A 256 -6.18 -5.49 -3.71
N CYS A 257 -6.11 -6.79 -3.48
CA CYS A 257 -5.20 -7.65 -4.23
C CYS A 257 -5.46 -7.61 -5.74
N PHE A 258 -6.73 -7.63 -6.14
CA PHE A 258 -7.15 -7.55 -7.54
C PHE A 258 -6.86 -6.18 -8.17
N GLU A 259 -7.20 -5.07 -7.49
CA GLU A 259 -6.94 -3.69 -7.93
C GLU A 259 -5.44 -3.45 -8.18
N ASP A 260 -4.59 -4.01 -7.32
CA ASP A 260 -3.14 -3.89 -7.39
C ASP A 260 -2.49 -4.97 -8.29
N SER A 261 -3.30 -5.76 -9.00
CA SER A 261 -2.85 -6.79 -9.95
C SER A 261 -1.89 -7.84 -9.37
N TYR A 262 -2.12 -8.24 -8.11
CA TYR A 262 -1.37 -9.31 -7.45
C TYR A 262 -1.87 -10.70 -7.86
N ASN A 263 -0.96 -11.63 -8.17
CA ASN A 263 -1.29 -13.02 -8.48
C ASN A 263 -1.52 -13.85 -7.19
N VAL A 264 -2.66 -13.59 -6.54
CA VAL A 264 -3.08 -14.36 -5.36
C VAL A 264 -3.53 -15.75 -5.78
N THR A 265 -2.80 -16.77 -5.33
CA THR A 265 -3.11 -18.19 -5.59
C THR A 265 -3.76 -18.86 -4.39
N GLN A 266 -3.53 -18.34 -3.18
CA GLN A 266 -4.08 -18.88 -1.93
C GLN A 266 -4.67 -17.78 -1.03
N TRP A 267 -5.83 -18.06 -0.45
CA TRP A 267 -6.46 -17.23 0.57
C TRP A 267 -6.60 -17.98 1.90
N LEU A 268 -6.18 -17.37 3.00
CA LEU A 268 -6.21 -17.93 4.33
C LEU A 268 -7.08 -17.06 5.26
N THR A 269 -8.01 -17.70 5.98
CA THR A 269 -8.90 -17.04 6.94
C THR A 269 -9.29 -18.01 8.05
N ASP A 270 -9.54 -17.52 9.25
CA ASP A 270 -10.08 -18.32 10.36
C ASP A 270 -11.61 -18.41 10.37
N SER A 271 -12.29 -17.64 9.51
CA SER A 271 -13.75 -17.67 9.39
C SER A 271 -14.26 -18.94 8.72
N SER A 272 -14.62 -19.94 9.53
CA SER A 272 -15.32 -21.13 9.02
C SER A 272 -16.68 -20.80 8.41
N THR A 273 -17.34 -19.73 8.88
CA THR A 273 -18.66 -19.33 8.41
C THR A 273 -18.60 -18.80 6.98
N VAL A 274 -17.58 -18.00 6.66
CA VAL A 274 -17.37 -17.50 5.29
C VAL A 274 -17.03 -18.65 4.34
N LEU A 275 -16.13 -19.55 4.76
CA LEU A 275 -15.73 -20.71 3.95
C LEU A 275 -16.90 -21.68 3.70
N ASP A 276 -17.72 -21.97 4.72
CA ASP A 276 -18.95 -22.77 4.54
C ASP A 276 -19.93 -22.09 3.59
N GLY A 277 -20.11 -20.77 3.73
CA GLY A 277 -20.94 -19.96 2.83
C GLY A 277 -20.53 -20.07 1.36
N LEU A 278 -19.24 -19.95 1.07
CA LEU A 278 -18.70 -20.10 -0.29
C LEU A 278 -18.86 -21.53 -0.82
N SER A 279 -18.62 -22.55 0.02
CA SER A 279 -18.81 -23.95 -0.34
C SER A 279 -20.26 -24.25 -0.73
N ARG A 280 -21.22 -23.70 0.02
CA ARG A 280 -22.66 -23.81 -0.30
C ARG A 280 -23.02 -23.12 -1.60
N MET A 281 -22.48 -21.92 -1.85
CA MET A 281 -22.70 -21.20 -3.12
C MET A 281 -22.18 -21.98 -4.32
N LYS A 282 -21.04 -22.68 -4.18
CA LYS A 282 -20.46 -23.49 -5.26
C LYS A 282 -21.32 -24.74 -5.57
N ARG A 283 -22.13 -25.20 -4.62
CA ARG A 283 -22.99 -26.38 -4.73
C ARG A 283 -24.46 -26.02 -5.01
N ASP A 284 -24.75 -24.75 -5.31
CA ASP A 284 -26.10 -24.21 -5.46
C ASP A 284 -27.03 -24.55 -4.28
N LEU A 285 -26.46 -24.61 -3.07
CA LEU A 285 -27.20 -24.87 -1.84
C LEU A 285 -27.73 -23.57 -1.22
N THR A 286 -28.83 -23.69 -0.48
CA THR A 286 -29.41 -22.57 0.27
C THR A 286 -28.38 -21.94 1.21
N LEU A 287 -28.13 -20.64 1.02
CA LEU A 287 -27.33 -19.83 1.92
C LEU A 287 -28.11 -19.50 3.19
N HIS A 288 -27.50 -19.75 4.34
CA HIS A 288 -28.00 -19.30 5.65
C HIS A 288 -27.31 -17.98 6.06
N GLY A 289 -27.99 -17.20 6.91
CA GLY A 289 -27.48 -15.92 7.41
C GLY A 289 -28.24 -14.69 6.91
N THR A 290 -27.78 -13.52 7.34
CA THR A 290 -28.42 -12.22 7.03
C THR A 290 -28.29 -11.87 5.55
N LEU A 291 -29.19 -11.02 5.05
CA LEU A 291 -29.09 -10.49 3.67
C LEU A 291 -27.73 -9.81 3.42
N ILE A 292 -27.20 -9.13 4.44
CA ILE A 292 -25.89 -8.46 4.38
C ILE A 292 -24.78 -9.50 4.22
N PHE A 293 -24.77 -10.54 5.06
CA PHE A 293 -23.79 -11.63 4.93
C PHE A 293 -23.80 -12.25 3.53
N LYS A 294 -24.98 -12.57 2.99
CA LYS A 294 -25.12 -13.15 1.63
C LYS A 294 -24.57 -12.23 0.54
N ARG A 295 -24.83 -10.93 0.61
CA ARG A 295 -24.27 -9.94 -0.33
C ARG A 295 -22.74 -9.87 -0.24
N ARG A 296 -22.19 -9.93 0.97
CA ARG A 296 -20.74 -9.88 1.20
C ARG A 296 -20.05 -11.18 0.79
N LEU A 297 -20.72 -12.32 0.88
CA LEU A 297 -20.23 -13.57 0.29
C LEU A 297 -20.17 -13.51 -1.24
N LEU A 298 -21.16 -12.89 -1.90
CA LEU A 298 -21.11 -12.65 -3.34
C LEU A 298 -19.92 -11.76 -3.71
N ASP A 299 -19.69 -10.69 -2.95
CA ASP A 299 -18.51 -9.82 -3.12
C ASP A 299 -17.18 -10.59 -3.00
N VAL A 300 -17.07 -11.50 -2.03
CA VAL A 300 -15.88 -12.37 -1.87
C VAL A 300 -15.74 -13.28 -3.09
N ARG A 301 -16.82 -13.94 -3.52
CA ARG A 301 -16.79 -14.83 -4.69
C ARG A 301 -16.41 -14.10 -5.97
N GLU A 302 -16.94 -12.91 -6.20
CA GLU A 302 -16.59 -12.08 -7.36
C GLU A 302 -15.11 -11.70 -7.35
N ALA A 303 -14.58 -11.30 -6.20
CA ALA A 303 -13.15 -11.00 -6.07
C ALA A 303 -12.29 -12.24 -6.37
N LEU A 304 -12.66 -13.40 -5.82
CA LEU A 304 -11.94 -14.67 -6.07
C LEU A 304 -12.01 -15.09 -7.54
N ASN A 305 -13.15 -14.93 -8.21
CA ASN A 305 -13.30 -15.26 -9.63
C ASN A 305 -12.47 -14.35 -10.55
N GLY A 306 -12.17 -13.12 -10.10
CA GLY A 306 -11.26 -12.21 -10.80
C GLY A 306 -9.78 -12.54 -10.61
N MET A 307 -9.44 -13.49 -9.73
CA MET A 307 -8.08 -13.85 -9.37
C MET A 307 -7.77 -15.32 -9.71
N ASN A 308 -6.48 -15.67 -9.78
CA ASN A 308 -6.02 -17.06 -9.92
C ASN A 308 -6.08 -17.85 -8.60
N CYS A 309 -6.99 -17.47 -7.69
CA CYS A 309 -7.06 -18.04 -6.35
C CYS A 309 -7.72 -19.43 -6.41
N THR A 310 -6.89 -20.47 -6.39
CA THR A 310 -7.34 -21.86 -6.50
C THR A 310 -7.57 -22.52 -5.14
N MET A 311 -7.04 -21.94 -4.07
CA MET A 311 -7.10 -22.50 -2.72
C MET A 311 -7.60 -21.47 -1.71
N TYR A 312 -8.58 -21.84 -0.90
CA TYR A 312 -9.02 -21.05 0.25
C TYR A 312 -9.11 -21.93 1.50
N THR A 313 -8.28 -21.64 2.50
CA THR A 313 -7.95 -22.54 3.61
C THR A 313 -8.35 -21.93 4.95
N LYS A 314 -8.97 -22.76 5.80
CA LYS A 314 -9.22 -22.39 7.19
C LYS A 314 -7.90 -22.44 7.96
N VAL A 315 -7.59 -21.37 8.69
CA VAL A 315 -6.45 -21.33 9.62
C VAL A 315 -6.94 -21.20 11.06
N ASP A 316 -6.09 -21.60 12.01
CA ASP A 316 -6.33 -21.33 13.42
C ASP A 316 -6.15 -19.83 13.68
N THR A 317 -7.05 -19.21 14.43
CA THR A 317 -6.96 -17.80 14.85
C THR A 317 -5.61 -17.49 15.51
N ALA A 318 -5.06 -18.42 16.31
CA ALA A 318 -3.76 -18.22 16.95
C ALA A 318 -2.60 -18.08 15.94
N HIS A 319 -2.77 -18.63 14.74
CA HIS A 319 -1.77 -18.64 13.68
C HIS A 319 -2.15 -17.68 12.54
N ASN A 320 -3.26 -16.95 12.65
CA ASN A 320 -3.71 -16.02 11.64
C ASN A 320 -2.84 -14.76 11.68
N LYS A 321 -1.99 -14.59 10.66
CA LYS A 321 -1.07 -13.45 10.53
C LYS A 321 -1.78 -12.10 10.41
N ALA A 322 -3.08 -12.10 10.06
CA ALA A 322 -3.89 -10.89 9.96
C ALA A 322 -4.55 -10.48 11.30
N ASP A 323 -4.46 -11.28 12.36
CA ASP A 323 -5.15 -11.03 13.64
C ASP A 323 -4.74 -9.70 14.28
N GLY A 324 -3.44 -9.45 14.39
CA GLY A 324 -2.92 -8.18 14.90
C GLY A 324 -3.31 -6.97 14.05
N LEU A 325 -3.59 -7.17 12.75
CA LEU A 325 -4.00 -6.10 11.84
C LEU A 325 -5.50 -5.79 11.97
N SER A 326 -6.34 -6.79 12.24
CA SER A 326 -7.76 -6.60 12.49
C SER A 326 -8.03 -6.04 13.89
N ARG A 327 -7.17 -6.36 14.86
CA ARG A 327 -7.27 -5.97 16.28
C ARG A 327 -6.42 -4.79 16.68
N GLY A 328 -5.54 -4.28 15.83
CA GLY A 328 -4.71 -3.08 16.10
C GLY A 328 -5.50 -1.82 16.49
N TYR A 329 -6.83 -1.91 16.49
CA TYR A 329 -7.82 -0.94 16.95
C TYR A 329 -8.19 -1.05 18.46
N THR A 330 -7.78 -2.12 19.17
CA THR A 330 -8.01 -2.26 20.61
C THR A 330 -6.77 -1.83 21.41
N PHE A 331 -6.60 -0.53 21.59
CA PHE A 331 -5.82 -0.03 22.74
C PHE A 331 -6.73 -0.03 23.97
N PRO A 332 -6.30 -0.57 25.12
CA PRO A 332 -6.87 -0.13 26.38
C PRO A 332 -6.41 1.32 26.57
N LEU A 333 -7.30 2.28 26.36
CA LEU A 333 -7.14 3.62 26.91
C LEU A 333 -7.34 3.51 28.42
N GLY A 334 -6.29 3.02 29.10
CA GLY A 334 -6.11 3.06 30.55
C GLY A 334 -5.24 4.23 30.95
#